data_AF-A0A7K3FVM1-F1
#
_entry.id   AF-A0A7K3FVM1-F1
#
_cell.length_a   1.000
_cell.length_b   1.000
_cell.length_c   1.000
_cell.angle_alpha   90.00
_cell.angle_beta   90.00
_cell.angle_gamma   90.00
#
_symmetry.space_group_name_H-M   'P 1'
#
loop_
_entity.id
_entity.type
_entity.pdbx_description
1 polymer ?
#
loop_
_entity_poly.entity_id
_entity_poly.type
_entity_poly.pdbx_seq_one_letter_code
_entity_poly.pdbx_strand_id
1 'polypeptide(L)'
;KVMCRFLARIVGHFDHKVHLIVDRHSAHRSKTVRTWLAGHQDQIELHFLPSYSPELNPDELVNADLKRSLPHTHRARNQAELAAETRRFFHRRQRQPYIVRGYFGGPHVRYVLDENPLSF
;
A
#
# COMPACT_ATOMS: atom_id res chain seq x y z
N LYS A 1 -17.21 2.63 -1.30
CA LYS A 1 -17.50 1.40 -0.53
C LYS A 1 -16.28 0.45 -0.42
N VAL A 2 -15.46 0.26 -1.46
CA VAL A 2 -14.27 -0.62 -1.40
C VAL A 2 -13.25 -0.18 -0.33
N MET A 3 -12.85 1.11 -0.33
CA MET A 3 -11.87 1.64 0.62
C MET A 3 -12.30 1.44 2.09
N CYS A 4 -13.55 1.73 2.44
CA CYS A 4 -14.01 1.55 3.82
C CYS A 4 -14.02 0.08 4.25
N ARG A 5 -14.34 -0.87 3.35
CA ARG A 5 -14.19 -2.31 3.64
C ARG A 5 -12.74 -2.71 3.85
N PHE A 6 -11.82 -2.11 3.09
CA PHE A 6 -10.39 -2.32 3.28
C PHE A 6 -9.90 -1.78 4.63
N LEU A 7 -10.28 -0.55 4.98
CA LEU A 7 -9.95 0.05 6.28
C LEU A 7 -10.49 -0.77 7.45
N ALA A 8 -11.74 -1.24 7.37
CA ALA A 8 -12.34 -2.09 8.39
C ALA A 8 -11.58 -3.43 8.57
N ARG A 9 -11.08 -4.02 7.47
CA ARG A 9 -10.25 -5.23 7.52
C ARG A 9 -8.89 -4.98 8.15
N ILE A 10 -8.27 -3.83 7.89
CA ILE A 10 -7.00 -3.44 8.51
C ILE A 10 -7.19 -3.28 10.01
N VAL A 11 -8.18 -2.49 10.41
CA VAL A 11 -8.46 -2.23 11.83
C VAL A 11 -8.79 -3.52 12.58
N GLY A 12 -9.53 -4.45 11.98
CA GLY A 12 -9.80 -5.76 12.61
C GLY A 12 -8.61 -6.72 12.63
N HIS A 13 -7.49 -6.41 11.97
CA HIS A 13 -6.31 -7.27 11.90
C HIS A 13 -5.25 -6.91 12.94
N PHE A 14 -5.20 -5.66 13.38
CA PHE A 14 -4.22 -5.16 14.34
C PHE A 14 -4.90 -4.77 15.64
N ASP A 15 -4.25 -5.04 16.77
CA ASP A 15 -4.71 -4.71 18.12
C ASP A 15 -4.26 -3.31 18.60
N HIS A 16 -3.56 -2.57 17.74
CA HIS A 16 -3.01 -1.24 18.00
C HIS A 16 -3.40 -0.27 16.88
N LYS A 17 -3.27 1.03 17.17
CA LYS A 17 -3.59 2.09 16.21
C LYS A 17 -2.72 1.97 14.95
N VAL A 18 -3.36 1.93 13.79
CA VAL A 18 -2.68 1.83 12.49
C VAL A 18 -2.47 3.22 11.90
N HIS A 19 -1.23 3.53 11.50
CA HIS A 19 -0.92 4.70 10.69
C HIS A 19 -0.81 4.25 9.23
N LEU A 20 -1.79 4.63 8.41
CA LEU A 20 -1.87 4.23 7.01
C LEU A 20 -1.46 5.39 6.10
N ILE A 21 -0.34 5.25 5.40
CA ILE A 21 0.15 6.23 4.42
C ILE A 21 -0.44 5.87 3.05
N VAL A 22 -1.03 6.84 2.37
CA VAL A 22 -1.65 6.67 1.04
C VAL A 22 -1.31 7.83 0.11
N ASP A 23 -1.40 7.59 -1.20
CA ASP A 23 -1.36 8.65 -2.19
C ASP A 23 -2.64 9.55 -2.11
N ARG A 24 -2.68 10.59 -2.94
CA ARG A 24 -3.82 11.53 -2.98
C ARG A 24 -4.95 11.09 -3.91
N HIS A 25 -5.08 9.80 -4.24
CA HIS A 25 -6.15 9.30 -5.09
C HIS A 25 -7.53 9.65 -4.52
N SER A 26 -8.48 10.00 -5.40
CA SER A 26 -9.81 10.52 -5.01
C SER A 26 -10.60 9.54 -4.13
N ALA A 27 -10.38 8.23 -4.32
CA ALA A 27 -10.98 7.18 -3.51
C ALA A 27 -10.65 7.32 -2.00
N HIS A 28 -9.41 7.69 -1.67
CA HIS A 28 -8.96 7.89 -0.29
C HIS A 28 -9.51 9.18 0.34
N ARG A 29 -9.86 10.17 -0.49
CA ARG A 29 -10.36 11.48 -0.05
C ARG A 29 -11.87 11.62 -0.05
N SER A 30 -12.59 10.57 -0.44
CA SER A 30 -14.05 10.60 -0.53
C SER A 30 -14.72 10.93 0.80
N LYS A 31 -15.88 11.61 0.75
CA LYS A 31 -16.67 11.97 1.95
C LYS A 31 -16.96 10.75 2.82
N THR A 32 -17.33 9.62 2.20
CA THR A 32 -17.57 8.35 2.90
C THR A 32 -16.36 7.86 3.68
N VAL A 33 -15.15 7.98 3.13
CA VAL A 33 -13.92 7.57 3.84
C VAL A 33 -13.66 8.52 5.01
N ARG A 34 -13.79 9.83 4.81
CA ARG A 34 -13.62 10.82 5.90
C ARG A 34 -14.59 10.58 7.05
N THR A 35 -15.86 10.34 6.76
CA THR A 35 -16.88 10.03 7.79
C THR A 35 -16.55 8.73 8.52
N TRP A 36 -16.08 7.70 7.81
CA TRP A 36 -15.70 6.44 8.44
C TRP A 36 -14.49 6.62 9.38
N LEU A 37 -13.46 7.36 8.95
CA LEU A 37 -12.27 7.65 9.77
C LEU A 37 -12.61 8.43 11.04
N ALA A 38 -13.57 9.37 10.96
CA ALA A 38 -14.00 10.14 12.13
C ALA A 38 -14.57 9.26 13.26
N GLY A 39 -15.13 8.09 12.94
CA GLY A 39 -15.60 7.11 13.93
C GLY A 39 -14.55 6.11 14.41
N HIS A 40 -13.31 6.17 13.90
CA HIS A 40 -12.26 5.18 14.16
C HIS A 40 -10.89 5.82 14.49
N GLN A 41 -10.89 7.04 15.03
CA GLN A 41 -9.67 7.84 15.25
C GLN A 41 -8.64 7.17 16.17
N ASP A 42 -9.11 6.36 17.13
CA ASP A 42 -8.25 5.60 18.06
C ASP A 42 -7.68 4.32 17.43
N GLN A 43 -8.26 3.87 16.32
CA GLN A 43 -7.92 2.60 15.67
C GLN A 43 -7.07 2.81 14.42
N ILE A 44 -7.26 3.91 13.70
CA ILE A 44 -6.55 4.18 12.44
C ILE A 44 -6.48 5.67 12.10
N GLU A 45 -5.34 6.07 11.55
CA GLU A 45 -5.08 7.41 11.05
C GLU A 45 -4.52 7.36 9.64
N LEU A 46 -5.08 8.19 8.75
CA LEU A 46 -4.72 8.20 7.34
C LEU A 46 -3.80 9.40 7.03
N HIS A 47 -2.60 9.11 6.54
CA HIS A 47 -1.58 10.09 6.16
C HIS A 47 -1.49 10.17 4.65
N PHE A 48 -1.38 11.38 4.10
CA PHE A 48 -1.31 11.57 2.65
C PHE A 48 0.10 11.96 2.24
N LEU A 49 0.63 11.27 1.24
CA LEU A 49 1.85 11.70 0.57
C LEU A 49 1.66 13.07 -0.10
N PRO A 50 2.74 13.86 -0.28
CA PRO A 50 2.73 15.07 -1.09
C PRO A 50 2.15 14.81 -2.49
N SER A 51 1.55 15.86 -3.07
CA SER A 51 0.97 15.76 -4.41
C SER A 51 2.08 15.55 -5.44
N TYR A 52 1.85 14.65 -6.40
CA TYR A 52 2.79 14.37 -7.50
C TYR A 52 4.17 13.82 -7.07
N SER A 53 4.23 13.10 -5.94
CA SER A 53 5.45 12.47 -5.43
C SER A 53 5.40 10.93 -5.48
N PRO A 54 5.31 10.30 -6.67
CA PRO A 54 5.32 8.84 -6.79
C PRO A 54 6.60 8.20 -6.25
N GLU A 55 7.73 8.91 -6.28
CA GLU A 55 9.01 8.48 -5.72
C GLU A 55 8.97 8.24 -4.21
N LEU A 56 8.04 8.90 -3.50
CA LEU A 56 7.84 8.71 -2.07
C LEU A 56 6.89 7.53 -1.77
N ASN A 57 6.27 6.92 -2.78
CA ASN A 57 5.34 5.81 -2.56
C ASN A 57 6.07 4.45 -2.64
N PRO A 58 6.24 3.71 -1.53
CA PRO A 58 6.88 2.39 -1.55
C PRO A 58 6.09 1.37 -2.40
N ASP A 59 4.79 1.57 -2.63
CA ASP A 59 4.01 0.72 -3.53
C ASP A 59 4.52 0.79 -4.97
N GLU A 60 5.17 1.87 -5.40
CA GLU A 60 5.79 1.94 -6.73
C GLU A 60 6.95 0.95 -6.87
N LEU A 61 7.71 0.72 -5.80
CA LEU A 61 8.78 -0.29 -5.78
C LEU A 61 8.21 -1.71 -5.82
N VAL A 62 7.10 -1.96 -5.09
CA VAL A 62 6.35 -3.22 -5.16
C VAL A 62 5.80 -3.46 -6.56
N ASN A 63 5.25 -2.42 -7.19
CA ASN A 63 4.69 -2.47 -8.55
C ASN A 63 5.78 -2.72 -9.60
N ALA A 64 6.94 -2.07 -9.47
CA ALA A 64 8.09 -2.31 -10.33
C ALA A 64 8.58 -3.75 -10.22
N ASP A 65 8.67 -4.29 -9.00
CA ASP A 65 9.05 -5.68 -8.74
C ASP A 65 8.02 -6.68 -9.30
N LEU A 66 6.72 -6.43 -9.10
CA LEU A 66 5.66 -7.21 -9.73
C LEU A 66 5.85 -7.24 -11.25
N LYS A 67 5.95 -6.06 -11.89
CA LYS A 67 6.13 -5.93 -13.35
C LYS A 67 7.37 -6.67 -13.85
N ARG A 68 8.48 -6.63 -13.12
CA ARG A 68 9.72 -7.36 -13.45
C ARG A 68 9.59 -8.87 -13.26
N SER A 69 8.81 -9.30 -12.27
CA SER A 69 8.60 -10.71 -11.96
C SER A 69 7.66 -11.41 -12.94
N LEU A 70 6.82 -10.65 -13.65
CA LEU A 70 5.94 -11.19 -14.68
C LEU A 70 6.80 -11.66 -15.87
N PRO A 71 6.66 -12.93 -16.32
CA PRO A 71 7.48 -13.45 -17.39
C PRO A 71 7.26 -12.67 -18.69
N HIS A 72 8.34 -12.16 -19.30
CA HIS A 72 8.27 -11.47 -20.59
C HIS A 72 7.77 -12.40 -21.71
N THR A 73 7.99 -13.70 -21.56
CA THR A 73 7.62 -14.78 -22.49
C THR A 73 6.21 -15.34 -22.26
N HIS A 74 5.63 -15.16 -21.07
CA HIS A 74 4.30 -15.66 -20.72
C HIS A 74 3.40 -14.48 -20.33
N ARG A 75 3.01 -13.69 -21.34
CA ARG A 75 2.04 -12.62 -21.16
C ARG A 75 0.69 -13.24 -20.81
N ALA A 76 0.11 -12.82 -19.68
CA ALA A 76 -1.26 -13.19 -19.34
C ALA A 76 -2.18 -12.85 -20.51
N ARG A 77 -2.96 -13.83 -20.97
CA ARG A 77 -3.81 -13.72 -22.16
C ARG A 77 -5.17 -13.10 -21.86
N ASN A 78 -5.54 -13.09 -20.59
CA ASN A 78 -6.81 -12.54 -20.10
C ASN A 78 -6.65 -12.00 -18.66
N GLN A 79 -7.69 -11.30 -18.20
CA GLN A 79 -7.72 -10.69 -16.86
C GLN A 79 -7.63 -11.72 -15.73
N ALA A 80 -8.18 -12.94 -15.91
CA ALA A 80 -8.16 -13.97 -14.88
C ALA A 80 -6.74 -14.50 -14.64
N GLU A 81 -5.99 -14.75 -15.72
CA GLU A 81 -4.57 -15.12 -15.67
C GLU A 81 -3.73 -14.01 -15.02
N LEU A 82 -3.93 -12.75 -15.42
CA LEU A 82 -3.20 -11.62 -14.83
C LEU A 82 -3.46 -11.51 -13.33
N ALA A 83 -4.72 -11.69 -12.91
CA ALA A 83 -5.10 -11.68 -11.51
C ALA A 83 -4.51 -12.88 -10.75
N ALA A 84 -4.41 -14.06 -11.37
CA ALA A 84 -3.80 -15.24 -10.77
C ALA A 84 -2.30 -15.05 -10.55
N GLU A 85 -1.57 -14.57 -11.54
CA GLU A 85 -0.13 -14.28 -11.44
C GLU A 85 0.16 -13.17 -10.43
N THR A 86 -0.66 -12.11 -10.42
CA THR A 86 -0.57 -11.05 -9.41
C THR A 86 -0.76 -11.60 -8.00
N ARG A 87 -1.78 -12.45 -7.77
CA ARG A 87 -1.98 -13.10 -6.46
C ARG A 87 -0.81 -13.99 -6.07
N ARG A 88 -0.27 -14.79 -7.00
CA ARG A 88 0.90 -15.64 -6.76
C ARG A 88 2.11 -14.82 -6.32
N PHE A 89 2.37 -13.69 -6.99
CA PHE A 89 3.42 -12.75 -6.59
C PHE A 89 3.22 -12.25 -5.16
N PHE A 90 2.04 -11.72 -4.82
CA PHE A 90 1.78 -11.17 -3.49
C PHE A 90 1.81 -12.24 -2.39
N HIS A 91 1.28 -13.45 -2.65
CA HIS A 91 1.38 -14.57 -1.70
C HIS A 91 2.83 -15.00 -1.44
N ARG A 92 3.69 -14.95 -2.47
CA ARG A 92 5.12 -15.20 -2.29
C ARG A 92 5.79 -14.10 -1.46
N ARG A 93 5.49 -12.83 -1.74
CA ARG A 93 6.06 -11.68 -1.01
C ARG A 93 5.64 -11.63 0.46
N GLN A 94 4.42 -12.06 0.79
CA GLN A 94 3.98 -12.22 2.18
C GLN A 94 4.88 -13.16 2.99
N ARG A 95 5.53 -14.14 2.34
CA ARG A 95 6.47 -15.09 2.98
C ARG A 95 7.93 -14.62 2.94
N GLN A 96 8.20 -13.42 2.43
CA GLN A 96 9.54 -12.85 2.25
C GLN A 96 9.63 -11.46 2.91
N PRO A 97 9.50 -11.37 4.25
CA PRO A 97 9.44 -10.09 4.95
C PRO A 97 10.69 -9.23 4.74
N TYR A 98 11.87 -9.84 4.49
CA TYR A 98 13.10 -9.12 4.18
C TYR A 98 13.01 -8.32 2.87
N ILE A 99 12.27 -8.81 1.86
CA ILE A 99 12.04 -8.08 0.61
C ILE A 99 11.07 -6.94 0.84
N VAL A 100 9.99 -7.19 1.61
CA VAL A 100 9.01 -6.16 1.96
C VAL A 100 9.69 -5.01 2.71
N ARG A 101 10.54 -5.31 3.69
CA ARG A 101 11.38 -4.32 4.38
C ARG A 101 12.34 -3.62 3.43
N GLY A 102 12.91 -4.35 2.47
CA GLY A 102 13.81 -3.81 1.45
C GLY A 102 13.18 -2.72 0.59
N TYR A 103 11.87 -2.75 0.34
CA TYR A 103 11.20 -1.67 -0.39
C TYR A 103 11.34 -0.32 0.33
N PHE A 104 11.33 -0.29 1.67
CA PHE A 104 11.52 0.94 2.44
C PHE A 104 12.96 1.46 2.45
N GLY A 105 13.92 0.69 1.91
CA GLY A 105 15.31 1.10 1.78
C GLY A 105 15.62 1.95 0.54
N GLY A 106 14.61 2.22 -0.32
CA GLY A 106 14.80 3.06 -1.51
C GLY A 106 15.16 4.51 -1.14
N PRO A 107 16.01 5.21 -1.93
CA PRO A 107 16.52 6.55 -1.57
C PRO A 107 15.43 7.57 -1.22
N HIS A 108 14.29 7.50 -1.92
CA HIS A 108 13.19 8.43 -1.76
C HIS A 108 12.14 7.97 -0.75
N VAL A 109 12.13 6.69 -0.33
CA VAL A 109 11.16 6.14 0.62
C VAL A 109 11.74 5.89 2.01
N ARG A 110 13.03 6.19 2.19
CA ARG A 110 13.77 5.99 3.44
C ARG A 110 13.21 6.75 4.63
N TYR A 111 12.47 7.84 4.38
CA TYR A 111 11.75 8.59 5.41
C TYR A 111 10.92 7.69 6.34
N VAL A 112 10.41 6.55 5.85
CA VAL A 112 9.63 5.60 6.66
C VAL A 112 10.47 4.96 7.79
N LEU A 113 11.79 4.94 7.63
CA LEU A 113 12.73 4.37 8.59
C LEU A 113 13.26 5.40 9.60
N ASP A 114 12.96 6.68 9.41
CA ASP A 114 13.41 7.74 10.31
C ASP A 114 12.50 7.83 11.54
N GLU A 115 13.00 8.36 12.66
CA GLU A 115 12.25 8.45 13.93
C GLU A 115 10.98 9.31 13.83
N ASN A 116 10.87 10.14 12.78
CA ASN A 116 9.67 10.91 12.46
C ASN A 116 9.30 10.74 10.97
N PRO A 117 8.62 9.64 10.59
CA PRO A 117 8.33 9.32 9.19
C PRO A 117 7.27 10.23 8.54
N LEU A 118 6.80 11.26 9.26
CA LEU A 118 5.77 12.19 8.81
C LEU A 118 6.28 13.65 8.75
N SER A 119 7.57 13.91 8.94
CA SER A 119 8.16 15.27 8.96
C SER A 119 8.42 15.87 7.57
N PHE A 120 7.57 15.59 6.59
CA PHE A 120 7.67 16.18 5.25
C PHE A 120 7.20 17.62 5.20
#